data_AF-A0A6A7LBE6-F1
#
_entry.id   AF-A0A6A7LBE6-F1
#
_cell.length_a   1.000
_cell.length_b   1.000
_cell.length_c   1.000
_cell.angle_alpha   90.00
_cell.angle_beta   90.00
_cell.angle_gamma   90.00
#
_symmetry.space_group_name_H-M   'P 1'
#
loop_
_entity.id
_entity.type
_entity.pdbx_description
1 polymer ?
#
loop_
_entity_poly.entity_id
_entity_poly.type
_entity_poly.pdbx_seq_one_letter_code
_entity_poly.pdbx_strand_id
1 'polypeptide(L)'
;MLESVKFFPSLNRISIKDYTILMLVNNDNWVMKKTLDSLQTVAGKICEFVLPIRLSYAMGNGETIAICTLSDMSLLKEIVSRNDIMRKLFLVGRLLSENRGIDNVLETVHNYPHLRYLILCGREGKGHLPGQALISLYNHGTRKDGYIVGARGSNPKLKSTKEVISSFRTNIEIVDMIGSRDILQLELLIDKLSGQ
;
A
#
# COMPACT_ATOMS: atom_id res chain seq x y z
N MET A 1 -25.99 38.61 17.82
CA MET A 1 -25.73 38.79 19.27
C MET A 1 -25.96 37.43 19.92
N LEU A 2 -24.92 36.74 20.40
CA LEU A 2 -24.39 36.83 21.78
C LEU A 2 -25.48 36.40 22.79
N GLU A 3 -25.30 35.52 23.75
CA GLU A 3 -24.18 34.73 24.28
C GLU A 3 -24.74 33.92 25.47
N SER A 4 -24.01 32.91 25.98
CA SER A 4 -23.89 32.56 27.42
C SER A 4 -25.08 31.82 28.10
N VAL A 5 -24.96 30.91 29.10
CA VAL A 5 -23.84 30.36 29.91
C VAL A 5 -24.38 29.22 30.83
N LYS A 6 -23.60 28.11 30.96
CA LYS A 6 -23.29 27.16 32.10
C LYS A 6 -24.43 26.50 32.92
N PHE A 7 -24.33 25.27 33.48
CA PHE A 7 -23.29 24.68 34.35
C PHE A 7 -23.42 23.13 34.51
N PHE A 8 -22.32 22.47 34.91
CA PHE A 8 -22.04 21.02 35.07
C PHE A 8 -22.81 20.29 36.21
N PRO A 9 -22.74 18.94 36.28
CA PRO A 9 -21.77 18.32 37.19
C PRO A 9 -20.96 17.16 36.59
N SER A 10 -19.81 16.94 37.23
CA SER A 10 -18.73 15.99 36.95
C SER A 10 -19.09 14.51 37.13
N LEU A 11 -18.64 13.66 36.20
CA LEU A 11 -18.42 12.22 36.43
C LEU A 11 -16.94 11.91 36.17
N ASN A 12 -16.15 12.07 37.22
CA ASN A 12 -14.80 11.53 37.32
C ASN A 12 -14.86 10.15 38.00
N ARG A 13 -13.97 9.26 37.56
CA ARG A 13 -13.77 7.84 37.95
C ARG A 13 -14.63 6.80 37.25
N ILE A 14 -14.22 6.46 36.03
CA ILE A 14 -14.28 5.08 35.55
C ILE A 14 -12.83 4.65 35.30
N SER A 15 -12.43 3.52 35.90
CA SER A 15 -11.09 2.98 35.81
C SER A 15 -10.95 2.16 34.52
N ILE A 16 -9.76 2.20 33.89
CA ILE A 16 -9.45 1.52 32.61
C ILE A 16 -9.70 -0.01 32.64
N LYS A 17 -9.90 -0.61 33.82
CA LYS A 17 -10.16 -2.05 33.97
C LYS A 17 -11.56 -2.49 33.52
N ASP A 18 -12.53 -1.57 33.39
CA ASP A 18 -13.92 -1.92 33.09
C ASP A 18 -14.20 -2.22 31.60
N TYR A 19 -13.26 -1.93 30.70
CA TYR A 19 -13.37 -2.32 29.28
C TYR A 19 -13.19 -3.82 29.05
N THR A 20 -12.57 -4.54 29.99
CA THR A 20 -12.22 -5.95 29.79
C THR A 20 -13.44 -6.88 29.88
N ILE A 21 -14.52 -6.44 30.53
CA ILE A 21 -15.70 -7.29 30.79
C ILE A 21 -16.74 -7.25 29.66
N LEU A 22 -16.64 -6.33 28.70
CA LEU A 22 -17.56 -6.31 27.55
C LEU A 22 -17.11 -7.18 26.35
N MET A 23 -15.95 -7.84 26.43
CA MET A 23 -15.38 -8.63 25.33
C MET A 23 -15.84 -10.10 25.30
N LEU A 24 -16.75 -10.52 26.20
CA LEU A 24 -17.19 -11.91 26.30
C LEU A 24 -18.72 -12.11 26.21
N VAL A 25 -19.42 -11.33 25.39
CA VAL A 25 -20.79 -11.67 24.98
C VAL A 25 -20.95 -11.53 23.47
N ASN A 26 -20.94 -12.70 22.83
CA ASN A 26 -21.56 -13.09 21.55
C ASN A 26 -21.38 -12.24 20.28
N ASN A 27 -20.90 -12.98 19.28
CA ASN A 27 -20.94 -12.82 17.83
C ASN A 27 -22.03 -11.90 17.23
N ASP A 28 -21.63 -11.29 16.11
CA ASP A 28 -22.46 -10.71 15.04
C ASP A 28 -22.82 -9.22 15.08
N ASN A 29 -21.92 -8.36 15.57
CA ASN A 29 -22.09 -6.91 15.43
C ASN A 29 -21.30 -6.33 14.24
N TRP A 30 -21.91 -6.37 13.05
CA TRP A 30 -21.49 -5.65 11.83
C TRP A 30 -21.15 -4.18 12.08
N VAL A 31 -21.85 -3.54 13.03
CA VAL A 31 -21.65 -2.16 13.45
C VAL A 31 -20.25 -1.95 14.05
N MET A 32 -19.75 -2.88 14.86
CA MET A 32 -18.41 -2.75 15.48
C MET A 32 -17.28 -2.89 14.46
N LYS A 33 -17.44 -3.75 13.45
CA LYS A 33 -16.48 -3.86 12.35
C LYS A 33 -16.42 -2.59 11.52
N LYS A 34 -17.59 -2.00 11.21
CA LYS A 34 -17.69 -0.71 10.51
C LYS A 34 -17.08 0.43 11.32
N THR A 35 -17.25 0.43 12.64
CA THR A 35 -16.64 1.43 13.54
C THR A 35 -15.12 1.26 13.62
N LEU A 36 -14.60 0.03 13.67
CA LEU A 36 -13.17 -0.23 13.67
C LEU A 36 -12.51 0.15 12.34
N ASP A 37 -13.15 -0.19 11.20
CA ASP A 37 -12.72 0.22 9.86
C ASP A 37 -12.77 1.75 9.69
N SER A 38 -13.80 2.40 10.25
CA SER A 38 -13.93 3.86 10.27
C SER A 38 -12.85 4.51 11.15
N LEU A 39 -12.55 3.95 12.33
CA LEU A 39 -11.49 4.43 13.21
C LEU A 39 -10.11 4.23 12.60
N GLN A 40 -9.85 3.12 11.90
CA GLN A 40 -8.62 2.93 11.13
C GLN A 40 -8.51 3.91 9.97
N THR A 41 -9.63 4.20 9.29
CA THR A 41 -9.68 5.19 8.21
C THR A 41 -9.44 6.61 8.73
N VAL A 42 -10.04 6.96 9.86
CA VAL A 42 -9.87 8.25 10.53
C VAL A 42 -8.46 8.39 11.08
N ALA A 43 -7.91 7.35 11.72
CA ALA A 43 -6.51 7.32 12.15
C ALA A 43 -5.55 7.45 10.97
N GLY A 44 -5.85 6.81 9.83
CA GLY A 44 -5.12 6.97 8.57
C GLY A 44 -5.13 8.41 8.07
N LYS A 45 -6.31 9.05 8.03
CA LYS A 45 -6.49 10.46 7.62
C LYS A 45 -5.86 11.47 8.58
N ILE A 46 -5.89 11.20 9.89
CA ILE A 46 -5.24 12.03 10.90
C ILE A 46 -3.71 11.88 10.79
N CYS A 47 -3.21 10.66 10.51
CA CYS A 47 -1.80 10.42 10.26
C CYS A 47 -1.31 11.12 8.98
N GLU A 48 -2.19 11.29 8.00
CA GLU A 48 -1.97 12.06 6.76
C GLU A 48 -1.93 13.57 7.01
N PHE A 49 -2.73 14.09 7.96
CA PHE A 49 -2.80 15.52 8.29
C PHE A 49 -1.69 16.01 9.23
N VAL A 50 -1.22 15.16 10.15
CA VAL A 50 -0.25 15.54 11.21
C VAL A 50 1.21 15.41 10.75
N LEU A 51 1.49 14.72 9.64
CA LEU A 51 2.84 14.52 9.13
C LEU A 51 3.02 15.23 7.79
N PRO A 52 3.90 16.24 7.69
CA PRO A 52 4.06 17.03 6.48
C PRO A 52 4.53 16.11 5.35
N ILE A 53 3.63 15.85 4.40
CA ILE A 53 3.83 15.13 3.14
C ILE A 53 4.65 13.84 3.32
N ARG A 54 4.00 12.77 3.77
CA ARG A 54 4.58 11.44 3.63
C ARG A 54 4.75 11.16 2.13
N LEU A 55 5.96 11.36 1.61
CA LEU A 55 6.38 10.91 0.30
C LEU A 55 6.16 9.39 0.24
N SER A 56 4.97 8.97 -0.19
CA SER A 56 4.62 7.57 -0.43
C SER A 56 4.97 7.17 -1.86
N TYR A 57 5.03 8.16 -2.76
CA TYR A 57 5.49 8.04 -4.12
C TYR A 57 6.00 9.39 -4.66
N ALA A 58 6.66 9.34 -5.80
CA ALA A 58 7.02 10.49 -6.63
C ALA A 58 6.86 10.12 -8.11
N MET A 59 6.37 11.07 -8.91
CA MET A 59 6.30 10.94 -10.36
C MET A 59 7.66 11.29 -10.97
N GLY A 60 8.04 10.57 -12.01
CA GLY A 60 9.16 10.92 -12.87
C GLY A 60 8.70 11.40 -14.24
N ASN A 61 9.63 11.43 -15.20
CA ASN A 61 9.36 11.92 -16.56
C ASN A 61 9.42 10.81 -17.62
N GLY A 62 9.60 9.56 -17.19
CA GLY A 62 9.48 8.39 -18.05
C GLY A 62 8.04 7.94 -18.18
N GLU A 63 7.83 6.90 -18.98
CA GLU A 63 6.47 6.42 -19.30
C GLU A 63 6.28 4.97 -18.88
N THR A 64 7.19 4.07 -19.24
CA THR A 64 6.88 2.63 -19.22
C THR A 64 7.31 1.88 -17.95
N ILE A 65 8.10 2.51 -17.08
CA ILE A 65 8.73 1.86 -15.92
C ILE A 65 8.23 2.47 -14.61
N ALA A 66 7.69 1.62 -13.73
CA ALA A 66 7.40 1.97 -12.35
C ALA A 66 8.30 1.19 -11.38
N ILE A 67 8.64 1.81 -10.25
CA ILE A 67 9.40 1.16 -9.17
C ILE A 67 8.58 1.12 -7.88
N CYS A 68 8.59 -0.03 -7.22
CA CYS A 68 8.07 -0.21 -5.88
C CYS A 68 9.19 -0.54 -4.91
N THR A 69 9.44 0.35 -3.95
CA THR A 69 10.46 0.23 -2.89
C THR A 69 9.95 -0.47 -1.63
N LEU A 70 8.75 -1.07 -1.68
CA LEU A 70 8.10 -1.76 -0.57
C LEU A 70 8.06 -0.91 0.71
N SER A 71 8.64 -1.39 1.82
CA SER A 71 8.69 -0.65 3.08
C SER A 71 9.86 0.36 3.17
N ASP A 72 10.70 0.44 2.14
CA ASP A 72 11.99 1.10 2.19
C ASP A 72 11.93 2.60 1.86
N MET A 73 11.63 3.41 2.89
CA MET A 73 11.62 4.87 2.75
C MET A 73 12.97 5.47 2.34
N SER A 74 14.08 4.90 2.81
CA SER A 74 15.41 5.42 2.49
C SER A 74 15.74 5.23 1.01
N LEU A 75 15.42 4.05 0.45
CA LEU A 75 15.62 3.77 -0.97
C LEU A 75 14.71 4.65 -1.84
N LEU A 76 13.45 4.87 -1.44
CA LEU A 76 12.56 5.82 -2.12
C LEU A 76 13.20 7.21 -2.21
N LYS A 77 13.67 7.75 -1.08
CA LYS A 77 14.29 9.09 -1.05
C LYS A 77 15.55 9.16 -1.90
N GLU A 78 16.37 8.11 -1.87
CA GLU A 78 17.59 8.01 -2.68
C GLU A 78 17.26 8.04 -4.17
N ILE A 79 16.31 7.23 -4.65
CA ILE A 79 15.86 7.23 -6.05
C ILE A 79 15.30 8.60 -6.44
N VAL A 80 14.46 9.21 -5.60
CA VAL A 80 13.85 10.52 -5.87
C VAL A 80 14.90 11.63 -5.96
N SER A 81 16.02 11.50 -5.25
CA SER A 81 17.13 12.46 -5.33
C SER A 81 17.99 12.33 -6.60
N ARG A 82 17.81 11.25 -7.38
CA ARG A 82 18.58 10.92 -8.58
C ARG A 82 17.80 11.29 -9.85
N ASN A 83 17.99 12.51 -10.34
CA ASN A 83 17.29 13.01 -11.53
C ASN A 83 17.57 12.18 -12.80
N ASP A 84 18.77 11.61 -12.90
CA ASP A 84 19.21 10.71 -13.97
C ASP A 84 18.38 9.41 -14.04
N ILE A 85 17.91 8.92 -12.89
CA ILE A 85 16.99 7.80 -12.75
C ILE A 85 15.54 8.28 -12.96
N MET A 86 15.11 9.32 -12.23
CA MET A 86 13.72 9.80 -12.25
C MET A 86 13.23 10.21 -13.65
N ARG A 87 14.11 10.71 -14.52
CA ARG A 87 13.75 11.02 -15.92
C ARG A 87 13.35 9.79 -16.76
N LYS A 88 13.69 8.59 -16.32
CA LYS A 88 13.39 7.31 -17.00
C LYS A 88 12.21 6.57 -16.36
N LEU A 89 11.77 7.01 -15.18
CA LEU A 89 10.68 6.39 -14.45
C LEU A 89 9.37 7.15 -14.66
N PHE A 90 8.28 6.41 -14.79
CA PHE A 90 6.94 6.98 -14.67
C PHE A 90 6.64 7.36 -13.23
N LEU A 91 6.86 6.42 -12.31
CA LEU A 91 6.73 6.66 -10.88
C LEU A 91 7.65 5.76 -10.07
N VAL A 92 7.95 6.21 -8.86
CA VAL A 92 8.52 5.36 -7.81
C VAL A 92 7.67 5.52 -6.55
N GLY A 93 7.34 4.41 -5.89
CA GLY A 93 6.50 4.43 -4.70
C GLY A 93 6.80 3.32 -3.72
N ARG A 94 6.11 3.35 -2.59
CA ARG A 94 6.14 2.33 -1.55
C ARG A 94 4.86 1.50 -1.58
N LEU A 95 4.99 0.22 -1.22
CA LEU A 95 3.85 -0.68 -1.04
C LEU A 95 3.91 -1.27 0.36
N LEU A 96 2.87 -1.01 1.15
CA LEU A 96 2.85 -1.27 2.59
C LEU A 96 1.79 -2.25 3.05
N SER A 97 0.77 -2.50 2.23
CA SER A 97 -0.25 -3.51 2.53
C SER A 97 -0.48 -4.43 1.34
N GLU A 98 -0.75 -5.69 1.66
CA GLU A 98 -1.03 -6.83 0.81
C GLU A 98 -2.48 -6.87 0.28
N ASN A 99 -3.24 -5.82 0.56
CA ASN A 99 -4.65 -5.66 0.16
C ASN A 99 -4.84 -4.34 -0.57
N ARG A 100 -5.24 -3.27 0.13
CA ARG A 100 -5.52 -1.95 -0.44
C ARG A 100 -4.32 -1.37 -1.20
N GLY A 101 -3.10 -1.59 -0.73
CA GLY A 101 -1.89 -1.19 -1.46
C GLY A 101 -1.80 -1.89 -2.82
N ILE A 102 -2.09 -3.19 -2.86
CA ILE A 102 -2.13 -3.96 -4.11
C ILE A 102 -3.30 -3.51 -5.00
N ASP A 103 -4.51 -3.31 -4.45
CA ASP A 103 -5.65 -2.77 -5.21
C ASP A 103 -5.26 -1.44 -5.91
N ASN A 104 -4.55 -0.54 -5.21
CA ASN A 104 -4.06 0.71 -5.80
C ASN A 104 -3.04 0.49 -6.92
N VAL A 105 -2.14 -0.49 -6.78
CA VAL A 105 -1.17 -0.85 -7.84
C VAL A 105 -1.92 -1.35 -9.07
N LEU A 106 -2.92 -2.22 -8.89
CA LEU A 106 -3.74 -2.75 -9.98
C LEU A 106 -4.50 -1.65 -10.70
N GLU A 107 -5.12 -0.74 -9.95
CA GLU A 107 -5.84 0.42 -10.50
C GLU A 107 -4.90 1.37 -11.26
N THR A 108 -3.70 1.60 -10.73
CA THR A 108 -2.67 2.41 -11.41
C THR A 108 -2.31 1.80 -12.76
N VAL A 109 -1.94 0.51 -12.79
CA VAL A 109 -1.61 -0.16 -14.05
C VAL A 109 -2.80 -0.17 -15.02
N HIS A 110 -4.02 -0.35 -14.51
CA HIS A 110 -5.22 -0.31 -15.34
C HIS A 110 -5.45 1.07 -16.00
N ASN A 111 -5.23 2.16 -15.24
CA ASN A 111 -5.43 3.52 -15.72
C ASN A 111 -4.28 4.03 -16.60
N TYR A 112 -3.11 3.42 -16.52
CA TYR A 112 -1.91 3.79 -17.27
C TYR A 112 -1.41 2.60 -18.11
N PRO A 113 -2.09 2.25 -19.22
CA PRO A 113 -1.79 1.06 -20.02
C PRO A 113 -0.44 1.13 -20.76
N HIS A 114 0.24 2.27 -20.74
CA HIS A 114 1.60 2.42 -21.26
C HIS A 114 2.67 1.92 -20.27
N LEU A 115 2.32 1.68 -18.99
CA LEU A 115 3.18 0.99 -18.04
C LEU A 115 3.41 -0.45 -18.52
N ARG A 116 4.68 -0.80 -18.72
CA ARG A 116 5.11 -2.15 -19.13
C ARG A 116 5.85 -2.88 -18.02
N TYR A 117 6.59 -2.16 -17.18
CA TYR A 117 7.46 -2.76 -16.17
C TYR A 117 7.13 -2.26 -14.77
N LEU A 118 7.08 -3.18 -13.82
CA LEU A 118 7.03 -2.88 -12.39
C LEU A 118 8.20 -3.57 -11.68
N ILE A 119 9.19 -2.79 -11.26
CA ILE A 119 10.34 -3.30 -10.51
C ILE A 119 10.00 -3.30 -9.02
N LEU A 120 10.08 -4.46 -8.37
CA LEU A 120 9.91 -4.57 -6.91
C LEU A 120 11.29 -4.65 -6.25
N CYS A 121 11.65 -3.70 -5.41
CA CYS A 121 12.93 -3.66 -4.72
C CYS A 121 12.81 -3.15 -3.28
N GLY A 122 13.91 -3.14 -2.55
CA GLY A 122 13.95 -2.71 -1.16
C GLY A 122 13.40 -3.75 -0.20
N ARG A 123 13.25 -3.34 1.06
CA ARG A 123 12.91 -4.24 2.17
C ARG A 123 11.42 -4.54 2.23
N GLU A 124 11.10 -5.82 2.41
CA GLU A 124 9.74 -6.29 2.63
C GLU A 124 9.15 -5.76 3.95
N GLY A 125 7.85 -5.46 3.95
CA GLY A 125 7.13 -5.05 5.15
C GLY A 125 6.91 -6.23 6.11
N LYS A 126 7.24 -6.05 7.40
CA LYS A 126 7.01 -7.10 8.43
C LYS A 126 5.50 -7.40 8.55
N GLY A 127 5.16 -8.69 8.62
CA GLY A 127 3.80 -9.19 8.83
C GLY A 127 2.92 -9.16 7.58
N HIS A 128 2.83 -7.99 6.92
CA HIS A 128 1.99 -7.82 5.73
C HIS A 128 2.56 -8.49 4.48
N LEU A 129 3.89 -8.51 4.31
CA LEU A 129 4.59 -9.12 3.16
C LEU A 129 4.00 -8.71 1.79
N PRO A 130 3.80 -7.41 1.52
CA PRO A 130 3.09 -6.97 0.33
C PRO A 130 3.80 -7.30 -1.00
N GLY A 131 5.13 -7.28 -1.07
CA GLY A 131 5.86 -7.65 -2.28
C GLY A 131 5.63 -9.11 -2.63
N GLN A 132 5.78 -10.00 -1.65
CA GLN A 132 5.48 -11.42 -1.78
C GLN A 132 4.03 -11.69 -2.19
N ALA A 133 3.07 -10.95 -1.62
CA ALA A 133 1.67 -11.07 -2.00
C ALA A 133 1.44 -10.62 -3.45
N LEU A 134 2.08 -9.55 -3.90
CA LEU A 134 1.97 -9.07 -5.28
C LEU A 134 2.56 -10.05 -6.29
N ILE A 135 3.72 -10.65 -6.00
CA ILE A 135 4.30 -11.73 -6.81
C ILE A 135 3.37 -12.95 -6.86
N SER A 136 2.75 -13.29 -5.73
CA SER A 136 1.79 -14.41 -5.67
C SER A 136 0.55 -14.13 -6.51
N LEU A 137 0.03 -12.90 -6.48
CA LEU A 137 -1.07 -12.46 -7.32
C LEU A 137 -0.69 -12.54 -8.80
N TYR A 138 0.51 -12.06 -9.15
CA TYR A 138 1.01 -12.09 -10.52
C TYR A 138 1.01 -13.50 -11.10
N ASN A 139 1.54 -14.46 -10.33
CA ASN A 139 1.66 -15.84 -10.78
C ASN A 139 0.34 -16.63 -10.71
N HIS A 140 -0.45 -16.45 -9.65
CA HIS A 140 -1.54 -17.37 -9.32
C HIS A 140 -2.93 -16.74 -9.27
N GLY A 141 -3.03 -15.40 -9.32
CA GLY A 141 -4.30 -14.69 -9.22
C GLY A 141 -4.96 -14.82 -7.85
N THR A 142 -6.30 -14.77 -7.83
CA THR A 142 -7.12 -14.86 -6.61
C THR A 142 -8.08 -16.04 -6.64
N ARG A 143 -8.44 -16.50 -5.43
CA ARG A 143 -9.56 -17.42 -5.20
C ARG A 143 -10.89 -16.70 -5.45
N LYS A 144 -11.98 -17.46 -5.50
CA LYS A 144 -13.34 -16.91 -5.70
C LYS A 144 -13.75 -15.89 -4.63
N ASP A 145 -13.22 -16.01 -3.41
CA ASP A 145 -13.50 -15.12 -2.28
C ASP A 145 -12.58 -13.88 -2.22
N GLY A 146 -11.75 -13.67 -3.24
CA GLY A 146 -10.86 -12.50 -3.39
C GLY A 146 -9.50 -12.63 -2.72
N TYR A 147 -9.21 -13.74 -2.03
CA TYR A 147 -7.90 -13.97 -1.43
C TYR A 147 -6.85 -14.33 -2.49
N ILE A 148 -5.67 -13.72 -2.40
CA ILE A 148 -4.53 -14.00 -3.27
C ILE A 148 -4.00 -15.41 -2.99
N VAL A 149 -3.88 -16.23 -4.04
CA VAL A 149 -3.37 -17.60 -3.94
C VAL A 149 -1.87 -17.57 -3.64
N GLY A 150 -1.44 -18.20 -2.53
CA GLY A 150 -0.03 -18.29 -2.14
C GLY A 150 0.52 -17.07 -1.39
N ALA A 151 -0.29 -16.04 -1.14
CA ALA A 151 0.12 -14.92 -0.31
C ALA A 151 0.21 -15.31 1.18
N ARG A 152 1.29 -14.89 1.84
CA ARG A 152 1.62 -15.21 3.24
C ARG A 152 1.30 -14.07 4.21
N GLY A 153 0.86 -12.92 3.69
CA GLY A 153 0.43 -11.78 4.49
C GLY A 153 -0.78 -12.09 5.36
N SER A 154 -1.06 -11.22 6.34
CA SER A 154 -2.11 -11.46 7.33
C SER A 154 -3.53 -11.38 6.74
N ASN A 155 -3.79 -10.50 5.77
CA ASN A 155 -5.10 -10.36 5.12
C ASN A 155 -4.98 -9.99 3.62
N PRO A 156 -4.52 -10.92 2.76
CA PRO A 156 -4.30 -10.69 1.33
C PRO A 156 -5.59 -10.85 0.52
N LYS A 157 -6.60 -10.07 0.86
CA LYS A 157 -7.90 -10.06 0.18
C LYS A 157 -8.05 -8.78 -0.62
N LEU A 158 -8.31 -8.93 -1.93
CA LEU A 158 -8.47 -7.82 -2.86
C LEU A 158 -9.94 -7.47 -3.08
N LYS A 159 -10.18 -6.22 -3.46
CA LYS A 159 -11.48 -5.74 -3.96
C LYS A 159 -11.51 -5.62 -5.48
N SER A 160 -10.35 -5.56 -6.13
CA SER A 160 -10.25 -5.54 -7.60
C SER A 160 -10.96 -6.75 -8.23
N THR A 161 -11.56 -6.51 -9.39
CA THR A 161 -12.27 -7.54 -10.15
C THR A 161 -11.29 -8.52 -10.81
N LYS A 162 -11.79 -9.66 -11.26
CA LYS A 162 -10.96 -10.66 -11.96
C LYS A 162 -10.41 -10.13 -13.27
N GLU A 163 -11.13 -9.24 -13.94
CA GLU A 163 -10.74 -8.62 -15.20
C GLU A 163 -9.55 -7.69 -14.98
N VAL A 164 -9.61 -6.85 -13.94
CA VAL A 164 -8.49 -5.96 -13.56
C VAL A 164 -7.25 -6.79 -13.19
N ILE A 165 -7.43 -7.84 -12.39
CA ILE A 165 -6.33 -8.74 -12.01
C ILE A 165 -5.73 -9.44 -13.24
N SER A 166 -6.56 -9.94 -14.15
CA SER A 166 -6.11 -10.62 -15.37
C SER A 166 -5.36 -9.67 -16.31
N SER A 167 -5.87 -8.44 -16.45
CA SER A 167 -5.25 -7.38 -17.24
C SER A 167 -3.87 -7.04 -16.69
N PHE A 168 -3.75 -6.81 -15.38
CA PHE A 168 -2.47 -6.60 -14.71
C PHE A 168 -1.49 -7.74 -15.00
N ARG A 169 -1.90 -9.00 -14.80
CA ARG A 169 -1.05 -10.18 -15.01
C ARG A 169 -0.56 -10.34 -16.45
N THR A 170 -1.25 -9.76 -17.43
CA THR A 170 -0.94 -9.89 -18.85
C THR A 170 -0.13 -8.70 -19.38
N ASN A 171 -0.42 -7.50 -18.87
CA ASN A 171 0.07 -6.26 -19.46
C ASN A 171 1.31 -5.69 -18.76
N ILE A 172 1.62 -6.15 -17.55
CA ILE A 172 2.84 -5.75 -16.83
C ILE A 172 3.82 -6.92 -16.75
N GLU A 173 5.11 -6.62 -16.88
CA GLU A 173 6.20 -7.49 -16.48
C GLU A 173 6.70 -7.06 -15.10
N ILE A 174 6.71 -7.99 -14.14
CA ILE A 174 7.29 -7.75 -12.82
C ILE A 174 8.74 -8.18 -12.81
N VAL A 175 9.64 -7.26 -12.44
CA VAL A 175 11.04 -7.59 -12.13
C VAL A 175 11.20 -7.68 -10.62
N ASP A 176 11.41 -8.90 -10.14
CA ASP A 176 11.62 -9.19 -8.71
C ASP A 176 13.07 -8.94 -8.30
N MET A 177 13.28 -7.86 -7.55
CA MET A 177 14.52 -7.51 -6.87
C MET A 177 14.27 -7.32 -5.37
N ILE A 178 13.27 -7.98 -4.80
CA ILE A 178 12.90 -7.82 -3.39
C ILE A 178 14.09 -8.15 -2.50
N GLY A 179 14.36 -7.28 -1.53
CA GLY A 179 15.53 -7.37 -0.65
C GLY A 179 16.78 -6.67 -1.18
N SER A 180 16.88 -6.41 -2.49
CA SER A 180 17.98 -5.64 -3.06
C SER A 180 17.82 -4.14 -2.79
N ARG A 181 18.94 -3.49 -2.52
CA ARG A 181 19.08 -2.03 -2.37
C ARG A 181 20.23 -1.49 -3.23
N ASP A 182 20.72 -2.29 -4.17
CA ASP A 182 21.84 -1.90 -5.02
C ASP A 182 21.35 -0.91 -6.08
N ILE A 183 21.67 0.36 -5.89
CA ILE A 183 21.25 1.44 -6.79
C ILE A 183 21.93 1.34 -8.16
N LEU A 184 23.16 0.82 -8.23
CA LEU A 184 23.89 0.68 -9.49
C LEU A 184 23.28 -0.43 -10.32
N GLN A 185 22.97 -1.56 -9.69
CA GLN A 185 22.24 -2.65 -10.34
C GLN A 185 20.87 -2.19 -10.84
N LEU A 186 20.16 -1.40 -10.02
CA LEU A 186 18.86 -0.84 -10.38
C LEU A 186 18.97 0.12 -11.58
N GLU A 187 19.99 0.98 -11.60
CA GLU A 187 20.25 1.90 -12.71
C GLU A 187 20.53 1.15 -14.02
N LEU A 188 21.41 0.14 -14.00
CA LEU A 188 21.70 -0.70 -15.17
C LEU A 188 20.46 -1.41 -15.71
N LEU A 189 19.59 -1.89 -14.81
CA LEU A 189 18.32 -2.50 -15.19
C LEU A 189 17.38 -1.48 -15.86
N ILE A 190 17.22 -0.30 -15.27
CA ILE A 190 16.38 0.77 -15.83
C ILE A 190 16.87 1.15 -17.22
N ASP A 191 18.18 1.24 -17.43
CA ASP A 191 18.77 1.58 -18.73
C ASP A 191 18.48 0.53 -19.79
N LYS A 192 18.59 -0.74 -19.40
CA LYS A 192 18.22 -1.86 -20.27
C LYS A 192 16.74 -1.82 -20.65
N LEU A 193 15.85 -1.58 -19.69
CA LEU A 193 14.39 -1.58 -19.91
C LEU A 193 13.90 -0.34 -20.67
N SER A 194 14.54 0.81 -20.46
CA SER A 194 14.17 2.07 -21.14
C SER A 194 14.50 2.05 -22.63
N GLY A 195 15.41 1.17 -23.06
CA GLY A 195 15.79 0.99 -24.47
C GLY A 195 14.95 -0.04 -25.24
N GLN A 196 13.96 -0.68 -24.59
CA GLN A 196 13.00 -1.61 -25.21
C GLN A 196 11.68 -0.91 -25.53
#